data_AF-A0A925RQA9-F1
#
_entry.id   AF-A0A925RQA9-F1
#
_cell.length_a   1.000
_cell.length_b   1.000
_cell.length_c   1.000
_cell.angle_alpha   90.00
_cell.angle_beta   90.00
_cell.angle_gamma   90.00
#
_symmetry.space_group_name_H-M   'P 1'
#
loop_
_entity.id
_entity.type
_entity.pdbx_description
1 polymer ?
#
loop_
_entity_poly.entity_id
_entity_poly.type
_entity_poly.pdbx_seq_one_letter_code
_entity_poly.pdbx_strand_id
1 'polypeptide(L)'
;MIFPQEVAGNQRFFRRIPEIASRDFVAFTPFPADDQESYGIVFQLKDNARRRYAAVTSVNQGKWLVCQAYGRLVDGVLVDGPVDDGVIVIWKGLTLEEIHELDKGLPRIGEKKKGKN
;
A
#
# COMPACT_ATOMS: atom_id res chain seq x y z
N MET A 1 11.72 -0.50 -17.25
CA MET A 1 10.83 -1.60 -17.70
C MET A 1 9.41 -1.32 -17.21
N ILE A 2 8.41 -1.47 -18.08
CA ILE A 2 6.99 -1.23 -17.80
C ILE A 2 6.20 -2.55 -17.83
N PHE A 3 4.98 -2.57 -17.31
CA PHE A 3 4.03 -3.68 -17.46
C PHE A 3 2.61 -3.15 -17.72
N PRO A 4 1.81 -3.84 -18.56
CA PRO A 4 0.41 -3.50 -18.77
C PRO A 4 -0.45 -4.03 -17.60
N GLN A 5 -1.49 -3.29 -17.24
CA GLN A 5 -2.51 -3.71 -16.29
C GLN A 5 -3.84 -3.03 -16.63
N GLU A 6 -4.93 -3.77 -16.56
CA GLU A 6 -6.27 -3.21 -16.65
C GLU A 6 -6.68 -2.61 -15.31
N VAL A 7 -7.07 -1.33 -15.32
CA VAL A 7 -7.53 -0.59 -14.14
C VAL A 7 -8.69 0.31 -14.55
N ALA A 8 -9.83 0.18 -13.85
CA ALA A 8 -11.07 0.88 -14.17
C ALA A 8 -11.49 0.73 -15.64
N GLY A 9 -11.52 -0.51 -16.14
CA GLY A 9 -11.95 -0.86 -17.49
C GLY A 9 -11.04 -0.38 -18.62
N ASN A 10 -9.82 0.05 -18.30
CA ASN A 10 -8.86 0.55 -19.30
C ASN A 10 -7.49 -0.08 -19.09
N GLN A 11 -6.83 -0.47 -20.17
CA GLN A 11 -5.44 -0.90 -20.12
C GLN A 11 -4.51 0.30 -19.88
N ARG A 12 -3.65 0.19 -18.86
CA ARG A 12 -2.67 1.21 -18.46
C ARG A 12 -1.30 0.58 -18.32
N PHE A 13 -0.25 1.39 -18.43
CA PHE A 13 1.13 0.95 -18.30
C PHE A 13 1.76 1.51 -17.03
N PHE A 14 2.37 0.63 -16.25
CA PHE A 14 2.96 0.95 -14.95
C PHE A 14 4.47 0.71 -14.97
N ARG A 15 5.21 1.51 -14.19
CA ARG A 15 6.62 1.24 -13.94
C ARG A 15 6.77 0.04 -13.01
N ARG A 16 7.74 -0.83 -13.30
CA ARG A 16 8.09 -1.94 -12.40
C ARG A 16 8.81 -1.52 -11.13
N ILE A 17 9.50 -0.37 -11.17
CA ILE A 17 10.16 0.18 -9.98
C ILE A 17 9.09 0.82 -9.10
N PRO A 18 8.88 0.35 -7.86
CA PRO A 18 7.84 0.87 -7.00
C PRO A 18 8.23 2.23 -6.43
N GLU A 19 7.22 3.10 -6.25
CA GLU A 19 7.39 4.39 -5.57
C GLU A 19 7.52 4.21 -4.05
N ILE A 20 6.83 3.20 -3.52
CA ILE A 20 6.81 2.80 -2.11
C ILE A 20 6.89 1.27 -2.06
N ALA A 21 7.71 0.73 -1.17
CA ALA A 21 7.94 -0.71 -1.01
C ALA A 21 7.81 -1.14 0.46
N SER A 22 7.72 -2.44 0.74
CA SER A 22 7.48 -2.98 2.10
C SER A 22 8.44 -2.48 3.17
N ARG A 23 9.69 -2.17 2.79
CA ARG A 23 10.71 -1.61 3.70
C ARG A 23 10.40 -0.19 4.17
N ASP A 24 9.47 0.50 3.53
CA ASP A 24 9.09 1.87 3.83
C ASP A 24 8.02 1.94 4.94
N PHE A 25 7.44 0.81 5.35
CA PHE A 25 6.44 0.74 6.39
C PHE A 25 7.06 0.65 7.79
N VAL A 26 6.39 1.24 8.79
CA VAL A 26 6.77 1.15 10.22
C VAL A 26 5.77 0.38 11.06
N ALA A 27 4.49 0.44 10.70
CA ALA A 27 3.39 -0.22 11.38
C ALA A 27 2.23 -0.41 10.41
N PHE A 28 1.27 -1.26 10.76
CA PHE A 28 0.08 -1.45 9.96
C PHE A 28 -1.16 -1.80 10.78
N THR A 29 -2.36 -1.71 10.20
CA THR A 29 -3.58 -2.24 10.81
C THR A 29 -4.51 -2.75 9.72
N PRO A 30 -4.91 -4.03 9.75
CA PRO A 30 -5.87 -4.58 8.82
C PRO A 30 -7.29 -4.19 9.20
N PHE A 31 -8.20 -4.23 8.24
CA PHE A 31 -9.63 -4.10 8.46
C PHE A 31 -10.40 -5.03 7.48
N PRO A 32 -11.60 -5.51 7.83
CA PRO A 32 -12.44 -6.25 6.90
C PRO A 32 -12.76 -5.36 5.69
N ALA A 33 -12.53 -5.85 4.47
CA ALA A 33 -12.87 -5.11 3.27
C ALA A 33 -14.38 -5.15 2.98
N ASP A 34 -14.87 -4.17 2.21
CA ASP A 34 -16.28 -4.07 1.82
C ASP A 34 -16.76 -5.25 0.95
N ASP A 35 -15.84 -5.98 0.32
CA ASP A 35 -16.15 -7.18 -0.45
C ASP A 35 -16.51 -8.39 0.43
N GLN A 36 -16.39 -8.28 1.76
CA GLN A 36 -16.69 -9.32 2.76
C GLN A 36 -15.87 -10.60 2.64
N GLU A 37 -14.92 -10.66 1.71
CA GLU A 37 -14.11 -11.85 1.43
C GLU A 37 -12.63 -11.61 1.76
N SER A 38 -12.18 -10.36 1.65
CA SER A 38 -10.78 -9.99 1.82
C SER A 38 -10.58 -8.97 2.95
N TYR A 39 -9.31 -8.63 3.17
CA TYR A 39 -8.90 -7.60 4.10
C TYR A 39 -8.32 -6.41 3.35
N GLY A 40 -8.69 -5.22 3.83
CA GLY A 40 -7.96 -4.00 3.60
C GLY A 40 -6.88 -3.81 4.66
N ILE A 41 -5.97 -2.89 4.41
CA ILE A 41 -4.85 -2.61 5.30
C ILE A 41 -4.45 -1.14 5.23
N VAL A 42 -4.20 -0.58 6.41
CA VAL A 42 -3.62 0.75 6.59
C VAL A 42 -2.14 0.57 6.94
N PHE A 43 -1.24 1.17 6.16
CA PHE A 43 0.19 1.20 6.44
C PHE A 43 0.62 2.59 6.90
N GLN A 44 1.40 2.64 7.98
CA GLN A 44 2.10 3.84 8.39
C GLN A 44 3.50 3.86 7.77
N LEU A 45 3.86 4.98 7.14
CA LEU A 45 5.15 5.17 6.47
C LEU A 45 6.24 5.67 7.42
N LYS A 46 7.49 5.33 7.09
CA LYS A 46 8.69 6.03 7.58
C LYS A 46 8.66 7.48 7.12
N ASP A 47 9.28 8.39 7.87
CA ASP A 47 9.22 9.82 7.56
C ASP A 47 9.85 10.18 6.19
N ASN A 48 10.92 9.49 5.78
CA ASN A 48 11.50 9.67 4.45
C ASN A 48 10.57 9.18 3.33
N ALA A 49 9.88 8.07 3.55
CA ALA A 49 8.92 7.50 2.60
C ALA A 49 7.66 8.35 2.52
N ARG A 50 7.17 8.91 3.63
CA ARG A 50 6.08 9.88 3.66
C ARG A 50 6.36 11.07 2.75
N ARG A 51 7.54 11.69 2.88
CA ARG A 51 7.94 12.83 2.02
C ARG A 51 8.00 12.44 0.54
N ARG A 52 8.54 11.25 0.24
CA ARG A 52 8.55 10.71 -1.13
C ARG A 52 7.14 10.47 -1.65
N TYR A 53 6.25 9.92 -0.83
CA TYR A 53 4.86 9.66 -1.20
C TYR A 53 4.09 10.95 -1.47
N ALA A 54 4.26 11.97 -0.63
CA ALA A 54 3.69 13.29 -0.84
C ALA A 54 4.16 13.93 -2.16
N ALA A 55 5.45 13.82 -2.49
CA ALA A 55 5.97 14.29 -3.77
C ALA A 55 5.38 13.52 -4.95
N VAL A 56 5.31 12.18 -4.85
CA VAL A 56 4.77 11.30 -5.91
C VAL A 56 3.29 11.61 -6.18
N THR A 57 2.47 11.75 -5.14
CA THR A 57 1.04 12.03 -5.27
C THR A 57 0.80 13.45 -5.80
N SER A 58 1.59 14.43 -5.37
CA SER A 58 1.51 15.81 -5.87
C SER A 58 1.75 15.91 -7.39
N VAL A 59 2.74 15.18 -7.93
CA VAL A 59 3.11 15.28 -9.36
C VAL A 59 2.35 14.32 -10.28
N ASN A 60 1.60 13.37 -9.72
CA ASN A 60 0.89 12.34 -10.48
C ASN A 60 -0.64 12.38 -10.28
N GLN A 61 -1.20 13.54 -9.96
CA GLN A 61 -2.65 13.72 -9.91
C GLN A 61 -3.32 13.28 -11.23
N GLY A 62 -4.49 12.65 -11.12
CA GLY A 62 -5.22 12.04 -12.22
C GLY A 62 -4.63 10.73 -12.75
N LYS A 63 -3.51 10.24 -12.20
CA LYS A 63 -2.92 8.94 -12.56
C LYS A 63 -3.26 7.87 -11.53
N TRP A 64 -3.14 6.62 -11.96
CA TRP A 64 -3.37 5.47 -11.12
C TRP A 64 -2.10 5.03 -10.39
N LEU A 65 -2.25 4.70 -9.11
CA LEU A 65 -1.27 3.98 -8.31
C LEU A 65 -1.82 2.58 -8.07
N VAL A 66 -1.01 1.55 -8.30
CA VAL A 66 -1.41 0.14 -8.09
C VAL A 66 -0.60 -0.48 -6.98
N CYS A 67 -1.26 -1.31 -6.18
CA CYS A 67 -0.62 -2.10 -5.14
C CYS A 67 -0.36 -3.51 -5.66
N GLN A 68 0.90 -3.93 -5.57
CA GLN A 68 1.27 -5.34 -5.69
C GLN A 68 1.67 -5.86 -4.32
N ALA A 69 0.95 -6.86 -3.83
CA ALA A 69 1.27 -7.58 -2.61
C ALA A 69 1.51 -9.05 -2.98
N TYR A 70 2.54 -9.68 -2.40
CA TYR A 70 2.82 -11.12 -2.59
C TYR A 70 2.85 -11.58 -4.07
N GLY A 71 3.35 -10.73 -4.96
CA GLY A 71 3.50 -11.04 -6.40
C GLY A 71 2.23 -10.88 -7.25
N ARG A 72 1.12 -10.43 -6.64
CA ARG A 72 -0.17 -10.21 -7.31
C ARG A 72 -0.63 -8.77 -7.17
N LEU A 73 -1.38 -8.28 -8.14
CA LEU A 73 -2.00 -6.95 -8.07
C LEU A 73 -3.27 -7.04 -7.25
N VAL A 74 -3.34 -6.28 -6.15
CA VAL A 74 -4.41 -6.44 -5.15
C VAL A 74 -5.39 -5.29 -5.13
N ASP A 75 -4.93 -4.08 -5.47
CA ASP A 75 -5.76 -2.88 -5.47
C ASP A 75 -5.17 -1.81 -6.40
N GLY A 76 -5.98 -0.85 -6.77
CA GLY A 76 -5.60 0.32 -7.55
C GLY A 76 -6.40 1.54 -7.13
N VAL A 77 -5.71 2.65 -6.92
CA VAL A 77 -6.33 3.92 -6.50
C VAL A 77 -5.98 5.02 -7.48
N LEU A 78 -6.93 5.92 -7.73
CA LEU A 78 -6.68 7.14 -8.46
C LEU A 78 -6.04 8.15 -7.50
N VAL A 79 -4.96 8.80 -7.94
CA VAL A 79 -4.39 9.92 -7.21
C VAL A 79 -5.24 11.15 -7.52
N ASP A 80 -6.19 11.46 -6.65
CA ASP A 80 -7.09 12.61 -6.77
C ASP A 80 -6.54 13.88 -6.09
N GLY A 81 -5.57 13.73 -5.19
CA GLY A 81 -4.86 14.83 -4.56
C GLY A 81 -3.52 14.44 -3.94
N PRO A 82 -2.76 15.43 -3.42
CA PRO A 82 -1.57 15.17 -2.60
C PRO A 82 -1.94 14.43 -1.31
N VAL A 83 -1.07 13.50 -0.88
CA VAL A 83 -1.21 12.78 0.39
C VAL A 83 0.05 12.96 1.23
N ASP A 84 -0.06 13.62 2.38
CA ASP A 84 1.08 14.01 3.23
C ASP A 84 0.99 13.53 4.69
N ASP A 85 -0.10 12.85 5.06
CA ASP A 85 -0.38 12.29 6.38
C ASP A 85 0.54 11.10 6.76
N GLY A 86 1.24 10.52 5.79
CA GLY A 86 2.14 9.38 6.00
C GLY A 86 1.42 8.05 6.11
N VAL A 87 0.19 7.97 5.60
CA VAL A 87 -0.61 6.76 5.58
C VAL A 87 -0.84 6.32 4.14
N ILE A 88 -0.80 5.00 3.91
CA ILE A 88 -1.28 4.38 2.66
C ILE A 88 -2.37 3.39 3.03
N VAL A 89 -3.50 3.49 2.35
CA VAL A 89 -4.60 2.54 2.48
C VAL A 89 -4.66 1.68 1.23
N ILE A 90 -4.70 0.37 1.42
CA ILE A 90 -5.08 -0.62 0.42
C ILE A 90 -6.44 -1.13 0.85
N TRP A 91 -7.46 -0.91 0.03
CA TRP A 91 -8.85 -1.08 0.46
C TRP A 91 -9.27 -2.53 0.58
N LYS A 92 -8.64 -3.40 -0.20
CA LYS A 92 -9.02 -4.81 -0.29
C LYS A 92 -7.94 -5.69 -0.88
N GLY A 93 -8.26 -6.96 -0.93
CA GLY A 93 -7.56 -7.96 -1.72
C GLY A 93 -6.53 -8.75 -0.93
N LEU A 94 -6.23 -8.44 0.34
CA LEU A 94 -5.33 -9.28 1.15
C LEU A 94 -6.07 -10.45 1.80
N THR A 95 -5.38 -11.59 1.92
CA THR A 95 -5.92 -12.77 2.64
C THR A 95 -5.54 -12.72 4.12
N LEU A 96 -6.24 -13.50 4.95
CA LEU A 96 -5.90 -13.61 6.37
C LEU A 96 -4.48 -14.16 6.59
N GLU A 97 -4.03 -15.12 5.77
CA GLU A 97 -2.66 -15.63 5.88
C GLU A 97 -1.61 -14.55 5.63
N GLU A 98 -1.82 -13.69 4.63
CA GLU A 98 -0.92 -12.59 4.34
C GLU A 98 -0.89 -11.55 5.46
N ILE A 99 -2.02 -11.27 6.10
CA ILE A 99 -2.08 -10.44 7.31
C ILE A 99 -1.22 -11.04 8.43
N HIS A 100 -1.31 -12.36 8.66
CA HIS A 100 -0.48 -13.05 9.64
C HIS A 100 1.01 -13.06 9.28
N GLU A 101 1.37 -13.13 8.00
CA GLU A 101 2.77 -12.99 7.58
C GLU A 101 3.31 -11.59 7.88
N LEU A 102 2.51 -10.54 7.69
CA LEU A 102 2.90 -9.17 8.05
C LEU A 102 3.14 -9.00 9.55
N ASP A 103 2.33 -9.66 10.40
CA ASP A 103 2.48 -9.62 11.87
C ASP A 103 3.84 -10.13 12.36
N LYS A 104 4.51 -11.00 11.58
CA LYS A 104 5.85 -11.51 11.92
C LYS A 104 6.94 -10.47 11.73
N GLY A 105 6.72 -9.47 10.88
CA GLY A 105 7.75 -8.51 10.45
C GLY A 105 7.48 -7.06 10.82
N LEU A 106 6.22 -6.69 11.06
CA LEU A 106 5.78 -5.31 11.25
C LEU A 106 4.82 -5.24 12.46
N PRO A 107 4.94 -4.27 13.38
CA PRO A 107 4.00 -4.14 14.49
C PRO A 107 2.65 -3.60 14.00
N ARG A 108 1.58 -3.86 14.77
CA ARG A 108 0.31 -3.16 14.54
C ARG A 108 0.43 -1.68 14.93
N ILE A 109 -0.36 -0.79 14.31
CA ILE A 109 -0.42 0.62 14.71
C ILE A 109 -0.91 0.69 16.16
N GLY A 110 -0.20 1.44 17.00
CA GLY A 110 -0.46 1.51 18.44
C GLY A 110 0.26 0.46 19.28
N GLU A 111 0.79 -0.61 18.66
CA GLU A 111 1.66 -1.56 19.34
C GLU A 111 3.12 -1.08 19.32
N LYS A 112 3.79 -1.14 20.48
CA LYS A 112 5.24 -0.96 20.53
C LYS A 112 5.89 -2.20 19.94
N LYS A 113 6.79 -2.01 18.96
CA LYS A 113 7.64 -3.07 18.41
C LYS A 113 8.30 -3.82 19.57
N LYS A 114 7.90 -5.07 19.83
CA LYS A 114 8.59 -5.92 20.82
C LYS A 114 10.05 -6.00 20.39
N GLY A 115 10.93 -5.35 21.15
CA GLY A 115 12.36 -5.46 20.94
C GLY A 115 12.73 -6.94 20.97
N LYS A 116 13.47 -7.41 19.96
CA LYS A 116 14.24 -8.64 20.13
C LYS A 116 15.27 -8.34 21.22
N ASN A 117 15.05 -8.86 22.42
CA ASN A 117 16.13 -9.08 23.38
C ASN A 117 17.13 -10.09 22.78
#